data_AF-A0A2P1BN97-F1
#
_entry.id   AF-A0A2P1BN97-F1
#
_cell.length_a   1.000
_cell.length_b   1.000
_cell.length_c   1.000
_cell.angle_alpha   90.00
_cell.angle_beta   90.00
_cell.angle_gamma   90.00
#
_symmetry.space_group_name_H-M   'P 1'
#
loop_
_entity.id
_entity.type
_entity.pdbx_description
1 polymer ?
#
loop_
_entity_poly.entity_id
_entity_poly.type
_entity_poly.pdbx_seq_one_letter_code
_entity_poly.pdbx_strand_id
1 'polypeptide(L)' 'MLDCAAANRRVRDWLADEANVRVHATLNERPIDRWRQEREHLQPLPSRVRRDEAPAG' A
#
# COMPACT_ATOMS: atom_id res chain seq x y z
N MET A 1 8.18 -14.99 -20.34
CA MET A 1 8.64 -14.86 -18.94
C MET A 1 8.24 -13.47 -18.47
N LEU A 2 7.61 -13.34 -17.29
CA LEU A 2 7.23 -12.04 -16.72
C LEU A 2 8.41 -11.53 -15.88
N ASP A 3 8.88 -10.31 -16.14
CA ASP A 3 9.90 -9.69 -15.30
C ASP A 3 9.28 -9.04 -14.04
N CYS A 4 10.12 -8.71 -13.07
CA CYS A 4 9.69 -8.10 -11.81
C CYS A 4 8.98 -6.75 -12.04
N ALA A 5 9.39 -5.99 -13.05
CA ALA A 5 8.79 -4.68 -13.34
C ALA A 5 7.34 -4.83 -13.84
N ALA A 6 7.09 -5.79 -14.72
CA ALA A 6 5.77 -6.11 -15.23
C ALA A 6 4.87 -6.73 -14.16
N ALA A 7 5.41 -7.56 -13.27
CA ALA A 7 4.69 -8.05 -12.09
C ALA A 7 4.26 -6.90 -11.17
N ASN A 8 5.19 -5.99 -10.84
CA ASN A 8 4.91 -4.85 -9.97
C ASN A 8 3.84 -3.90 -10.54
N ARG A 9 3.81 -3.69 -11.87
CA ARG A 9 2.73 -2.92 -12.51
C ARG A 9 1.37 -3.56 -12.29
N ARG A 10 1.25 -4.86 -12.57
CA ARG A 10 -0.03 -5.58 -12.37
C ARG A 10 -0.51 -5.56 -10.93
N VAL A 11 0.41 -5.66 -9.97
CA VAL A 11 0.06 -5.53 -8.55
C VAL A 11 -0.46 -4.14 -8.24
N ARG A 12 0.14 -3.08 -8.80
CA ARG A 12 -0.34 -1.70 -8.60
C ARG A 12 -1.73 -1.49 -9.18
N ASP A 13 -2.01 -2.04 -10.36
CA ASP A 13 -3.33 -1.97 -10.99
C ASP A 13 -4.37 -2.67 -10.11
N TRP A 14 -4.08 -3.89 -9.66
CA TRP A 14 -4.95 -4.61 -8.74
C TRP A 14 -5.16 -3.89 -7.40
N LEU A 15 -4.12 -3.26 -6.84
CA LEU A 15 -4.26 -2.47 -5.63
C LEU A 15 -5.22 -1.29 -5.83
N ALA A 16 -5.10 -0.58 -6.95
CA ALA A 16 -5.93 0.58 -7.25
C ALA A 16 -7.40 0.20 -7.50
N ASP A 17 -7.61 -0.82 -8.32
CA ASP A 17 -8.94 -1.11 -8.88
C ASP A 17 -9.76 -2.07 -8.01
N GLU A 18 -9.08 -2.90 -7.21
CA GLU A 18 -9.73 -3.97 -6.44
C GLU A 18 -9.45 -3.85 -4.95
N ALA A 19 -8.19 -3.95 -4.54
CA ALA A 19 -7.86 -4.14 -3.12
C ALA A 19 -8.20 -2.90 -2.27
N ASN A 20 -7.83 -1.70 -2.74
CA ASN A 20 -8.02 -0.47 -1.97
C ASN A 20 -9.47 0.00 -1.92
N VAL A 21 -10.29 -0.37 -2.90
CA VAL A 21 -11.69 0.06 -3.03
C VAL A 21 -12.70 -0.99 -2.57
N ARG A 22 -12.27 -2.23 -2.32
CA ARG A 22 -13.14 -3.29 -1.80
C ARG A 22 -13.60 -2.98 -0.37
N VAL A 23 -14.86 -3.26 -0.07
CA VAL A 23 -15.36 -3.25 1.32
C VAL A 23 -14.79 -4.46 2.05
N HIS A 24 -14.00 -4.23 3.09
CA HIS A 24 -13.38 -5.30 3.86
C HIS A 24 -14.44 -5.99 4.73
N ALA A 25 -14.55 -7.31 4.64
CA ALA A 25 -15.63 -8.07 5.30
C ALA A 25 -15.71 -7.85 6.83
N THR A 26 -14.57 -7.76 7.51
CA THR A 26 -14.53 -7.56 8.97
C THR A 26 -14.77 -6.12 9.41
N LEU A 27 -14.30 -5.14 8.63
CA LEU A 27 -14.34 -3.71 9.01
C LEU A 27 -15.57 -3.00 8.40
N ASN A 28 -16.18 -3.62 7.40
CA ASN A 28 -17.26 -3.07 6.58
C ASN A 28 -16.93 -1.68 5.99
N GLU A 29 -15.64 -1.42 5.77
CA GLU A 29 -15.09 -0.17 5.26
C GLU A 29 -14.17 -0.44 4.07
N ARG A 30 -14.00 0.55 3.21
CA ARG A 30 -12.99 0.50 2.14
C ARG A 30 -11.62 0.92 2.70
N PRO A 31 -10.54 0.16 2.46
CA PRO A 31 -9.20 0.51 2.92
C PRO A 31 -8.78 1.94 2.54
N ILE A 32 -9.11 2.40 1.33
CA ILE A 32 -8.75 3.75 0.87
C ILE A 32 -9.40 4.87 1.69
N ASP A 33 -10.61 4.66 2.19
CA ASP A 33 -11.33 5.66 3.00
C ASP A 33 -10.82 5.65 4.43
N ARG A 34 -10.63 4.46 4.99
CA ARG A 34 -10.09 4.26 6.34
C ARG A 34 -8.66 4.81 6.45
N TRP A 35 -7.82 4.56 5.44
CA TRP A 35 -6.46 5.07 5.36
C TRP A 35 -6.38 6.59 5.53
N ARG A 36 -7.33 7.35 4.96
CA ARG A 36 -7.35 8.81 5.07
C ARG A 36 -7.49 9.28 6.52
N GLN A 37 -8.26 8.54 7.33
CA GLN A 37 -8.50 8.82 8.74
C GLN A 37 -7.28 8.39 9.57
N GLU A 38 -6.76 7.19 9.33
CA GLU A 38 -5.62 6.65 10.08
C GLU A 38 -4.33 7.44 9.85
N ARG A 39 -4.15 8.02 8.66
CA ARG A 39 -2.95 8.77 8.29
C ARG A 39 -2.63 9.93 9.23
N GLU A 40 -3.65 10.56 9.80
CA GLU A 40 -3.47 11.66 10.77
C GLU A 40 -2.90 11.16 12.11
N HIS A 41 -3.04 9.88 12.41
CA HIS A 41 -2.59 9.26 13.65
C HIS A 41 -1.24 8.53 13.51
N LEU A 42 -0.67 8.48 12.31
CA LEU A 42 0.60 7.78 12.08
C LEU A 42 1.80 8.61 12.56
N GLN A 43 2.73 7.91 13.20
CA GLN A 43 4.03 8.45 13.54
C GLN A 43 5.04 8.15 12.43
N PRO A 44 6.03 9.02 12.19
CA PRO A 44 7.08 8.75 11.24
C PRO A 44 7.88 7.52 11.66
N LEU A 45 8.35 6.75 10.66
CA LEU A 45 9.23 5.61 10.92
C LEU A 45 10.51 6.07 11.63
N PRO A 46 11.04 5.29 12.60
CA PRO A 46 12.33 5.57 13.21
C PRO A 46 13.43 5.70 12.16
N SER A 47 14.32 6.67 12.33
CA SER A 47 15.38 7.01 11.37
C SER A 47 16.33 5.85 11.03
N ARG A 48 16.43 4.84 11.90
CA ARG A 48 17.22 3.63 11.68
C ARG A 48 16.60 2.67 10.66
N VAL A 49 15.26 2.60 10.59
CA VAL A 49 14.53 1.69 9.69
C VAL A 49 14.42 2.28 8.28
N ARG A 50 14.30 3.62 8.16
CA ARG A 50 14.13 4.31 6.87
C ARG A 50 15.25 4.02 5.85
N ARG A 51 16.44 3.59 6.30
CA ARG A 51 17.59 3.34 5.41
C ARG A 51 17.58 1.98 4.73
N ASP A 52 16.82 1.01 5.24
CA ASP A 52 16.86 -0.37 4.76
C ASP A 52 15.88 -0.65 3.61
N GLU A 53 14.97 0.30 3.30
CA GLU A 53 13.89 0.15 2.29
C GLU A 53 14.06 1.00 1.03
N ALA A 54 15.14 1.77 0.87
CA ALA A 54 15.36 2.49 -0.38
C ALA A 54 15.71 1.47 -1.49
N PRO A 55 14.92 1.33 -2.56
CA PRO A 55 15.35 0.54 -3.69
C PRO A 55 16.65 1.16 -4.23
N ALA A 56 17.67 0.33 -4.42
CA ALA A 56 18.84 0.72 -5.19
C ALA A 56 18.34 1.24 -6.54
N GLY A 57 18.64 2.52 -6.82
CA GLY A 57 18.23 3.22 -8.03
C GLY A 57 18.76 2.57 -9.30
#